data_AF-A0A918A3P1-F1
#
_entry.id   AF-A0A918A3P1-F1
#
_cell.length_a   1.000
_cell.length_b   1.000
_cell.length_c   1.000
_cell.angle_alpha   90.00
_cell.angle_beta   90.00
_cell.angle_gamma   90.00
#
_symmetry.space_group_name_H-M   'P 1'
#
loop_
_entity.id
_entity.type
_entity.pdbx_description
1 polymer ?
#
loop_
_entity_poly.entity_id
_entity_poly.type
_entity_poly.pdbx_seq_one_letter_code
_entity_poly.pdbx_strand_id
1 'polypeptide(L)'
;MTADPVVMWEPYQPGYGRLRVTETSCCGAFEWVCQGGLFVILRSMGNGDEETGRGVYSETRAVWDKLVFAHHSENHAPRDAPRTWRGVRTDSLP
;
A
#
# COMPACT_ATOMS: atom_id res chain seq x y z
N MET A 1 2.40 -13.29 16.60
CA MET A 1 1.46 -12.92 15.52
C MET A 1 0.76 -11.64 15.96
N THR A 2 1.39 -10.49 15.73
CA THR A 2 0.72 -9.19 15.91
C THR A 2 -0.16 -8.98 14.69
N ALA A 3 -1.47 -8.81 14.90
CA ALA A 3 -2.39 -8.42 13.83
C ALA A 3 -1.81 -7.20 13.11
N ASP A 4 -1.78 -7.25 11.78
CA ASP A 4 -1.39 -6.06 11.01
C ASP A 4 -2.36 -4.93 11.38
N PRO A 5 -1.83 -3.75 11.75
CA PRO A 5 -2.68 -2.64 12.13
C PRO A 5 -3.59 -2.33 10.94
N VAL A 6 -4.90 -2.36 11.17
CA VAL A 6 -5.89 -1.91 10.19
C VAL A 6 -5.52 -0.48 9.84
N VAL A 7 -5.11 -0.25 8.59
CA VAL A 7 -4.81 1.10 8.10
C VAL A 7 -6.13 1.85 8.03
N MET A 8 -6.34 2.76 8.97
CA MET A 8 -7.50 3.62 9.01
C MET A 8 -7.28 4.80 8.08
N TRP A 9 -8.25 5.03 7.20
CA TRP A 9 -8.29 6.16 6.29
C TRP A 9 -9.22 7.22 6.85
N GLU A 10 -8.78 8.47 6.80
CA GLU A 10 -9.51 9.62 7.31
C GLU A 10 -9.59 10.68 6.21
N PRO A 11 -10.60 11.57 6.20
CA PRO A 11 -10.63 12.68 5.25
C PRO A 11 -9.36 13.51 5.34
N TYR A 12 -8.68 13.75 4.20
CA TYR A 12 -7.47 14.57 4.19
C TYR A 12 -7.83 16.00 4.59
N GLN A 13 -7.15 16.52 5.62
CA GLN A 13 -7.29 17.90 6.03
C GLN A 13 -6.07 18.69 5.56
N PRO A 14 -6.23 19.64 4.61
CA PRO A 14 -5.14 20.47 4.16
C PRO A 14 -4.57 21.29 5.33
N GLY A 15 -3.37 20.92 5.77
CA GLY A 15 -2.61 21.69 6.75
C GLY A 15 -1.91 22.89 6.14
N TYR A 16 -1.20 23.65 6.99
CA TYR A 16 -0.33 24.73 6.53
C TYR A 16 0.89 24.18 5.79
N GLY A 17 1.20 24.80 4.65
CA GLY A 17 2.36 24.46 3.83
C GLY A 17 2.00 23.67 2.57
N ARG A 18 2.91 23.73 1.59
CA ARG A 18 2.74 23.09 0.28
C ARG A 18 3.04 21.59 0.38
N LEU A 19 2.13 20.75 -0.13
CA LEU A 19 2.38 19.32 -0.31
C LEU A 19 3.54 19.10 -1.29
N ARG A 20 4.43 18.18 -0.95
CA ARG A 20 5.50 17.72 -1.82
C ARG A 20 5.43 16.21 -1.93
N VAL A 21 5.15 15.70 -3.12
CA VAL A 21 5.18 14.26 -3.39
C VAL A 21 6.61 13.76 -3.23
N THR A 22 6.78 12.76 -2.38
CA THR A 22 8.04 12.06 -2.11
C THR A 22 8.11 10.79 -2.96
N GLU A 23 7.04 9.99 -2.95
CA GLU A 23 6.92 8.78 -3.77
C GLU A 23 5.47 8.58 -4.24
N THR A 24 5.31 7.89 -5.36
CA THR A 24 4.02 7.48 -5.91
C THR A 24 4.03 5.96 -6.11
N SER A 25 2.93 5.31 -5.74
CA SER A 25 2.76 3.85 -5.91
C SER A 25 2.71 3.46 -7.40
N CYS A 26 2.82 2.15 -7.70
CA CYS A 26 3.00 1.63 -9.06
C CYS A 26 1.95 2.08 -10.09
N CYS A 27 0.72 2.38 -9.66
CA CYS A 27 -0.37 2.85 -10.53
C CYS A 27 -0.94 4.21 -10.11
N GLY A 28 -0.28 4.91 -9.19
CA GLY A 28 -0.77 6.20 -8.67
C GLY A 28 -1.96 6.10 -7.71
N ALA A 29 -2.29 4.91 -7.20
CA ALA A 29 -3.35 4.73 -6.21
C ALA A 29 -3.06 5.47 -4.89
N PHE A 30 -1.77 5.58 -4.54
CA PHE A 30 -1.27 6.23 -3.34
C PHE A 30 -0.11 7.16 -3.65
N GLU A 31 -0.05 8.27 -2.91
CA GLU A 31 1.04 9.23 -2.89
C GLU A 31 1.57 9.40 -1.47
N TRP A 32 2.88 9.26 -1.29
CA TRP A 32 3.54 9.60 -0.04
C TRP A 32 4.06 11.02 -0.12
N VAL A 33 3.57 11.91 0.74
CA VAL A 33 3.84 13.34 0.65
C VAL A 33 4.41 13.91 1.95
N CYS A 34 5.17 14.99 1.81
CA CYS A 34 5.65 15.80 2.92
C CYS A 34 4.85 17.12 2.99
N GLN A 35 4.38 17.47 4.19
CA GLN A 35 3.67 18.71 4.48
C GLN A 35 4.03 19.22 5.87
N GLY A 36 4.54 20.46 5.96
CA GLY A 36 4.83 21.10 7.24
C GLY A 36 5.86 20.34 8.10
N GLY A 37 6.76 19.56 7.49
CA GLY A 37 7.74 18.74 8.20
C GLY A 37 7.22 17.35 8.64
N LEU A 38 5.93 17.07 8.41
CA LEU A 38 5.34 15.76 8.60
C LEU A 38 5.20 15.03 7.26
N PHE A 39 5.09 13.71 7.35
CA PHE A 39 4.82 12.83 6.23
C PHE A 39 3.41 12.28 6.35
N VAL A 40 2.74 12.06 5.22
CA VAL A 40 1.38 11.54 5.16
C VAL A 40 1.19 10.78 3.85
N ILE A 41 0.36 9.74 3.86
CA ILE A 41 0.02 8.96 2.66
C ILE A 41 -1.38 9.35 2.23
N LEU A 42 -1.54 9.71 0.97
CA LEU A 42 -2.80 10.12 0.37
C LEU A 42 -3.32 9.05 -0.60
N ARG A 43 -4.64 8.93 -0.69
CA ARG A 43 -5.34 8.27 -1.80
C ARG A 43 -6.43 9.19 -2.34
N SER A 44 -6.61 9.22 -3.65
CA SER A 44 -7.70 9.99 -4.26
C SER A 44 -8.97 9.17 -4.36
N MET A 45 -10.09 9.74 -3.91
CA MET A 45 -11.42 9.12 -3.91
C MET A 45 -12.36 9.75 -4.95
N GLY A 46 -11.86 10.66 -5.78
CA GLY A 46 -12.61 11.36 -6.84
C GLY A 46 -13.48 12.53 -6.34
N ASN A 47 -13.96 12.49 -5.10
CA ASN A 47 -14.65 13.61 -4.42
C ASN A 47 -13.79 14.33 -3.37
N GLY A 48 -12.52 13.95 -3.29
CA GLY A 48 -11.56 14.43 -2.30
C GLY A 48 -10.46 13.40 -2.12
N ASP A 49 -9.51 13.74 -1.24
CA ASP A 49 -8.44 12.83 -0.85
C ASP A 49 -8.68 12.34 0.58
N GLU A 50 -8.22 11.13 0.85
CA GLU A 50 -8.14 10.58 2.20
C GLU A 50 -6.67 10.39 2.57
N GLU A 51 -6.40 10.46 3.87
CA GLU A 51 -5.07 10.34 4.43
C GLU A 51 -4.94 9.17 5.40
N THR A 52 -3.71 8.68 5.54
CA THR A 52 -3.32 7.77 6.61
C THR A 52 -1.83 7.93 6.95
N GLY A 53 -1.42 7.36 8.08
CA GLY A 53 -0.02 7.26 8.48
C GLY A 53 0.67 8.61 8.73
N ARG A 54 -0.08 9.67 9.06
CA ARG A 54 0.50 10.99 9.33
C ARG A 54 1.48 10.91 10.50
N GLY A 55 2.71 11.36 10.28
CA GLY A 55 3.73 11.30 11.33
C GLY A 55 5.12 11.74 10.86
N VAL A 56 6.13 11.31 11.60
CA VAL A 56 7.53 11.49 11.19
C VAL A 56 7.91 10.49 10.10
N TYR A 57 8.98 10.76 9.37
CA TYR A 57 9.41 9.97 8.21
C TYR A 57 9.42 8.46 8.48
N SER A 58 10.03 8.01 9.58
CA SER A 58 10.18 6.58 9.90
C SER A 58 8.84 5.88 10.13
N GLU A 59 7.89 6.55 10.78
CA GLU A 59 6.57 5.99 11.08
C GLU A 59 5.75 5.88 9.80
N THR A 60 5.67 6.97 9.03
CA THR A 60 4.94 6.96 7.76
C THR A 60 5.57 6.01 6.74
N ARG A 61 6.90 5.87 6.71
CA ARG A 61 7.58 4.91 5.83
C ARG A 61 7.14 3.48 6.10
N ALA A 62 7.04 3.09 7.36
CA ALA A 62 6.59 1.74 7.72
C ALA A 62 5.15 1.47 7.26
N VAL A 63 4.27 2.48 7.29
CA VAL A 63 2.91 2.37 6.75
C VAL A 63 2.94 2.29 5.23
N TRP A 64 3.74 3.14 4.57
CA TRP A 64 3.90 3.17 3.11
C TRP A 64 4.34 1.82 2.55
N ASP A 65 5.40 1.22 3.11
CA ASP A 65 5.93 -0.04 2.62
C ASP A 65 4.90 -1.18 2.73
N LYS A 66 4.16 -1.25 3.84
CA LYS A 66 3.06 -2.23 4.01
C LYS A 66 1.96 -2.03 2.99
N LEU A 67 1.58 -0.78 2.76
CA LEU A 67 0.46 -0.39 1.92
C LEU A 67 0.76 -0.65 0.44
N VAL A 68 1.95 -0.27 -0.03
CA VAL A 68 2.43 -0.57 -1.38
C VAL A 68 2.61 -2.06 -1.59
N PHE A 69 3.16 -2.79 -0.61
CA PHE A 69 3.31 -4.25 -0.71
C PHE A 69 1.95 -4.97 -0.83
N ALA A 70 0.98 -4.60 0.01
CA ALA A 70 -0.38 -5.16 -0.05
C ALA A 70 -1.04 -4.85 -1.40
N HIS A 71 -0.99 -3.59 -1.83
CA HIS A 71 -1.55 -3.17 -3.10
C HIS A 71 -0.93 -3.89 -4.28
N HIS A 72 0.40 -4.03 -4.29
CA HIS A 72 1.10 -4.77 -5.33
C HIS A 72 0.67 -6.24 -5.35
N SER A 73 0.57 -6.87 -4.18
CA SER A 73 0.15 -8.26 -4.06
C SER A 73 -1.29 -8.48 -4.53
N GLU A 74 -2.20 -7.55 -4.26
CA GLU A 74 -3.60 -7.63 -4.68
C GLU A 74 -3.80 -7.40 -6.18
N ASN A 75 -3.06 -6.45 -6.77
CA ASN A 75 -3.27 -6.02 -8.16
C ASN A 75 -2.35 -6.73 -9.17
N HIS A 76 -1.21 -7.27 -8.70
CA HIS A 76 -0.25 -7.99 -9.52
C HIS A 76 -0.11 -9.47 -9.10
N ALA A 77 -1.03 -9.99 -8.29
CA ALA A 77 -1.18 -11.43 -8.17
C ALA A 77 -1.33 -12.03 -9.58
N PRO A 78 -0.57 -13.09 -9.93
CA PRO A 78 -0.73 -13.72 -11.23
C PRO A 78 -2.18 -14.17 -11.39
N ARG A 79 -2.84 -13.62 -12.40
CA ARG A 79 -4.25 -13.87 -12.73
C ARG A 79 -4.53 -15.36 -12.99
N ASP A 80 -3.48 -16.13 -13.23
CA ASP A 80 -3.45 -17.57 -13.48
C ASP A 80 -2.46 -18.31 -12.57
N ALA A 81 -2.67 -18.30 -11.25
CA ALA A 81 -2.15 -19.43 -10.48
C ALA A 81 -2.85 -20.70 -11.03
N PRO A 82 -2.14 -21.65 -11.66
CA PRO A 82 -2.79 -22.81 -12.25
C PRO A 82 -3.55 -23.55 -11.16
N ARG A 83 -4.87 -23.70 -11.34
CA ARG A 83 -5.80 -24.34 -10.41
C ARG A 83 -5.53 -25.83 -10.14
N THR A 84 -4.41 -26.38 -10.63
CA THR A 84 -4.05 -27.78 -10.41
C THR A 84 -2.54 -27.96 -10.36
N TRP A 85 -1.93 -27.87 -9.18
CA TRP A 85 -0.86 -28.82 -8.85
C TRP A 85 -1.52 -30.14 -8.45
N ARG A 86 -2.07 -30.85 -9.44
CA ARG A 86 -2.47 -32.25 -9.31
C ARG A 86 -1.68 -33.05 -10.34
N GLY A 87 -0.37 -33.06 -10.12
CA GLY A 87 0.63 -33.62 -11.02
C GLY A 87 1.76 -34.31 -10.26
N VAL A 88 1.46 -34.95 -9.13
CA VAL A 88 2.32 -36.02 -8.62
C VAL A 88 1.81 -37.30 -9.26
N ARG A 89 2.38 -37.65 -10.42
CA ARG A 89 2.45 -39.05 -10.83
C ARG A 89 3.54 -39.68 -9.97
N THR A 90 3.16 -40.23 -8.82
CA THR A 90 3.88 -41.39 -8.31
C THR A 90 3.29 -42.58 -9.04
N ASP A 91 3.98 -43.05 -10.07
CA ASP A 91 4.12 -44.48 -10.28
C ASP A 91 5.25 -44.76 -11.26
N SER A 92 6.06 -45.76 -10.86
CA SER A 92 6.97 -46.57 -11.67
C SER A 92 8.44 -46.10 -11.78
N LEU A 93 9.21 -46.43 -10.74
CA LEU A 93 10.53 -47.06 -10.85
C LEU A 93 10.65 -48.09 -9.71
N PRO A 94 11.28 -49.27 -9.91
CA PRO A 94 11.41 -50.12 -11.10
C PRO A 94 10.35 -51.24 -11.16
#